data_AF-A0A150PGY7-F1
#
_entry.id   AF-A0A150PGY7-F1
#
_cell.length_a   1.000
_cell.length_b   1.000
_cell.length_c   1.000
_cell.angle_alpha   90.00
_cell.angle_beta   90.00
_cell.angle_gamma   90.00
#
_symmetry.space_group_name_H-M   'P 1'
#
loop_
_entity.id
_entity.type
_entity.pdbx_description
1 polymer ?
#
loop_
_entity_poly.entity_id
_entity_poly.type
_entity_poly.pdbx_seq_one_letter_code
_entity_poly.pdbx_strand_id
1 'polypeptide(L)'
;MLCCALAMGCVGTEWERREQAESLEDCWDGVSEEDIQDNILITEEYARALEASLTISWLPVLFAIDFSFAVMESFSNAPGTTSWTFDAGVYRHEATTDAGVYRHEATTAAVELRAFAPSGEPLTHNIFELESYLVGATVTREGDVVSIAYDEPGPLVEHLGFGPTPDNPLVIGSGEVDSMQASLGRIEVEPTAVAFAVTPELDWDFRMRSGRTSLASLQLGELLTWEIIEVNARREALDQTLTTEAWEVHSSATKVGGYTTFTVTGGLFPYRGRIDFIEVPFVVRAERELECL
;
A
#
# COMPACT_ATOMS: atom_id res chain seq x y z
N MET A 1 -14.07 0.63 12.98
CA MET A 1 -14.14 -0.70 13.66
C MET A 1 -13.21 -1.65 12.89
N LEU A 2 -11.90 -1.41 12.92
CA LEU A 2 -10.91 -2.06 12.05
C LEU A 2 -9.51 -2.17 12.70
N CYS A 3 -9.44 -2.33 14.03
CA CYS A 3 -8.16 -2.48 14.76
C CYS A 3 -7.75 -3.94 15.05
N CYS A 4 -8.51 -4.95 14.61
CA CYS A 4 -8.29 -6.33 15.07
C CYS A 4 -8.11 -7.39 13.96
N ALA A 5 -7.95 -7.02 12.70
CA ALA A 5 -7.81 -7.99 11.59
C ALA A 5 -6.36 -8.30 11.17
N LEU A 6 -5.35 -7.74 11.84
CA LEU A 6 -3.93 -8.06 11.59
C LEU A 6 -3.49 -9.17 12.54
N ALA A 7 -3.97 -10.38 12.31
CA ALA A 7 -3.30 -11.57 12.83
C ALA A 7 -2.04 -11.80 11.96
N MET A 8 -0.99 -11.01 12.23
CA MET A 8 0.31 -11.20 11.58
C MET A 8 0.74 -12.66 11.75
N GLY A 9 1.00 -13.34 10.64
CA GLY A 9 1.50 -14.71 10.65
C GLY A 9 2.76 -14.79 11.50
N CYS A 10 2.90 -15.87 12.27
CA CYS A 10 4.13 -16.17 12.99
C CYS A 10 5.23 -16.50 11.99
N VAL A 11 5.87 -15.48 11.43
CA VAL A 11 6.99 -15.59 10.49
C VAL A 11 8.29 -15.58 11.29
N GLY A 12 9.27 -16.42 10.93
CA GLY A 12 10.54 -16.61 11.64
C GLY A 12 10.42 -17.43 12.93
N THR A 13 9.59 -18.49 12.89
CA THR A 13 9.58 -19.48 13.99
C THR A 13 10.93 -20.20 14.09
N GLU A 14 11.30 -20.71 15.26
CA GLU A 14 12.52 -21.54 15.41
C GLU A 14 12.56 -22.71 14.40
N TRP A 15 11.39 -23.25 14.04
CA TRP A 15 11.27 -24.29 13.03
C TRP A 15 11.65 -23.80 11.62
N GLU A 16 11.13 -22.65 11.18
CA GLU A 16 11.46 -22.05 9.87
C GLU A 16 12.94 -21.67 9.77
N ARG A 17 13.53 -21.16 10.87
CA ARG A 17 14.97 -20.86 10.93
C ARG A 17 15.81 -22.10 10.75
N ARG A 18 15.41 -23.19 11.40
CA ARG A 18 16.13 -24.45 11.30
C ARG A 18 16.03 -25.04 9.89
N GLU A 19 14.86 -24.99 9.26
CA GLU A 19 14.69 -25.42 7.86
C GLU A 19 15.55 -24.58 6.90
N GLN A 20 15.60 -23.26 7.10
CA GLN A 20 16.48 -22.36 6.35
C GLN A 20 17.96 -22.67 6.57
N ALA A 21 18.37 -22.90 7.82
CA ALA A 21 19.74 -23.32 8.11
C ALA A 21 20.06 -24.65 7.40
N GLU A 22 19.19 -25.66 7.51
CA GLU A 22 19.34 -26.98 6.88
C GLU A 22 19.49 -26.85 5.35
N SER A 23 18.79 -25.90 4.70
CA SER A 23 18.95 -25.65 3.25
C SER A 23 20.33 -25.15 2.84
N LEU A 24 21.14 -24.68 3.80
CA LEU A 24 22.50 -24.18 3.60
C LEU A 24 23.57 -25.17 4.09
N GLU A 25 23.23 -26.43 4.40
CA GLU A 25 24.16 -27.42 4.98
C GLU A 25 25.47 -27.58 4.19
N ASP A 26 25.41 -27.44 2.87
CA ASP A 26 26.58 -27.52 1.99
C ASP A 26 27.62 -26.40 2.23
N CYS A 27 27.21 -25.29 2.87
CA CYS A 27 28.07 -24.17 3.25
C CYS A 27 28.67 -24.28 4.67
N TRP A 28 28.31 -25.29 5.46
CA TRP A 28 28.55 -25.32 6.91
C TRP A 28 29.98 -25.67 7.35
N ASP A 29 30.93 -25.92 6.44
CA ASP A 29 32.22 -26.54 6.81
C ASP A 29 32.98 -25.73 7.88
N GLY A 30 33.00 -26.28 9.11
CA GLY A 30 33.65 -25.67 10.28
C GLY A 30 32.88 -24.56 10.99
N VAL A 31 31.61 -24.33 10.65
CA VAL A 31 30.77 -23.26 11.20
C VAL A 31 29.80 -23.82 12.24
N SER A 32 29.54 -23.09 13.33
CA SER A 32 28.55 -23.51 14.33
C SER A 32 27.11 -23.22 13.88
N GLU A 33 26.14 -23.99 14.37
CA GLU A 33 24.72 -23.76 14.09
C GLU A 33 24.27 -22.35 14.53
N GLU A 34 24.79 -21.86 15.66
CA GLU A 34 24.53 -20.51 16.16
C GLU A 34 25.01 -19.44 15.17
N ASP A 35 26.23 -19.59 14.65
CA ASP A 35 26.78 -18.66 13.65
C ASP A 35 25.95 -18.68 12.35
N ILE A 36 25.47 -19.85 11.91
CA ILE A 36 24.60 -19.97 10.74
C ILE A 36 23.26 -19.28 10.97
N GLN A 37 22.64 -19.48 12.13
CA GLN A 37 21.39 -18.82 12.50
C GLN A 37 21.56 -17.29 12.53
N ASP A 38 22.68 -16.80 13.07
CA ASP A 38 23.00 -15.38 13.02
C ASP A 38 23.22 -14.90 11.58
N ASN A 39 23.88 -15.69 10.72
CA ASN A 39 24.13 -15.33 9.33
C ASN A 39 22.85 -15.21 8.50
N ILE A 40 21.79 -15.99 8.79
CA ILE A 40 20.53 -15.93 8.05
C ILE A 40 19.53 -14.90 8.59
N LEU A 41 19.75 -14.31 9.76
CA LEU A 41 18.80 -13.40 10.40
C LEU A 41 18.43 -12.20 9.51
N ILE A 42 19.37 -11.68 8.72
CA ILE A 42 19.10 -10.59 7.76
C ILE A 42 17.98 -10.96 6.78
N THR A 43 17.88 -12.23 6.37
CA THR A 43 16.80 -12.74 5.52
C THR A 43 15.46 -12.75 6.24
N GLU A 44 15.45 -13.12 7.53
CA GLU A 44 14.22 -13.17 8.32
C GLU A 44 13.62 -11.80 8.53
N GLU A 45 14.46 -10.85 8.93
CA GLU A 45 14.05 -9.47 9.16
C GLU A 45 13.62 -8.82 7.84
N TYR A 46 14.36 -9.09 6.76
CA TYR A 46 13.99 -8.69 5.41
C TYR A 46 12.61 -9.20 5.00
N ALA A 47 12.32 -10.49 5.17
CA ALA A 47 11.03 -11.05 4.83
C ALA A 47 9.86 -10.43 5.63
N ARG A 48 10.04 -10.20 6.93
CA ARG A 48 9.03 -9.53 7.77
C ARG A 48 8.81 -8.07 7.36
N ALA A 49 9.89 -7.37 7.06
CA ALA A 49 9.85 -6.01 6.54
C ALA A 49 9.04 -5.95 5.24
N LEU A 50 9.25 -6.90 4.33
CA LEU A 50 8.46 -7.01 3.10
C LEU A 50 6.99 -7.32 3.41
N GLU A 51 6.67 -8.22 4.34
CA GLU A 51 5.27 -8.51 4.72
C GLU A 51 4.55 -7.28 5.29
N ALA A 52 5.20 -6.53 6.18
CA ALA A 52 4.68 -5.27 6.72
C ALA A 52 4.46 -4.25 5.59
N SER A 53 5.42 -4.15 4.67
CA SER A 53 5.37 -3.24 3.52
C SER A 53 4.34 -3.66 2.46
N LEU A 54 4.06 -4.96 2.33
CA LEU A 54 3.00 -5.45 1.46
C LEU A 54 1.62 -5.29 2.09
N THR A 55 1.53 -5.21 3.41
CA THR A 55 0.27 -4.87 4.10
C THR A 55 -0.16 -3.44 3.76
N ILE A 56 0.76 -2.47 3.74
CA ILE A 56 0.44 -1.09 3.33
C ILE A 56 0.09 -0.97 1.84
N SER A 57 0.47 -1.95 1.00
CA SER A 57 0.09 -2.00 -0.43
C SER A 57 -1.42 -2.08 -0.66
N TRP A 58 -2.21 -2.35 0.39
CA TRP A 58 -3.67 -2.36 0.35
C TRP A 58 -4.29 -0.98 0.57
N LEU A 59 -3.53 -0.01 1.11
CA LEU A 59 -4.06 1.32 1.37
C LEU A 59 -4.60 2.02 0.11
N PRO A 60 -4.05 1.86 -1.11
CA PRO A 60 -4.68 2.40 -2.32
C PRO A 60 -6.09 1.85 -2.60
N VAL A 61 -6.36 0.59 -2.25
CA VAL A 61 -7.72 0.03 -2.36
C VAL A 61 -8.63 0.68 -1.34
N LEU A 62 -8.18 0.81 -0.10
CA LEU A 62 -8.93 1.51 0.96
C LEU A 62 -9.18 2.97 0.59
N PHE A 63 -8.21 3.66 -0.03
CA PHE A 63 -8.38 4.99 -0.59
C PHE A 63 -9.58 5.07 -1.54
N ALA A 64 -9.66 4.13 -2.50
CA ALA A 64 -10.74 4.11 -3.47
C ALA A 64 -12.11 3.82 -2.81
N ILE A 65 -12.15 2.99 -1.77
CA ILE A 65 -13.35 2.70 -0.99
C ILE A 65 -13.78 3.93 -0.18
N ASP A 66 -12.85 4.51 0.60
CA ASP A 66 -13.07 5.69 1.43
C ASP A 66 -13.55 6.87 0.58
N PHE A 67 -12.96 7.06 -0.60
CA PHE A 67 -13.37 8.09 -1.54
C PHE A 67 -14.84 7.97 -1.93
N SER A 68 -15.29 6.76 -2.32
CA SER A 68 -16.70 6.56 -2.66
C SER A 68 -17.64 6.80 -1.48
N PHE A 69 -17.26 6.41 -0.27
CA PHE A 69 -18.08 6.69 0.91
C PHE A 69 -18.11 8.18 1.25
N ALA A 70 -16.95 8.83 1.33
CA ALA A 70 -16.84 10.23 1.74
C ALA A 70 -17.53 11.19 0.76
N VAL A 71 -17.44 10.92 -0.55
CA VAL A 71 -18.15 11.71 -1.56
C VAL A 71 -19.67 11.55 -1.38
N MET A 72 -20.16 10.32 -1.21
CA MET A 72 -21.59 10.07 -1.00
C MET A 72 -22.11 10.66 0.31
N GLU A 73 -21.31 10.62 1.39
CA GLU A 73 -21.64 11.25 2.67
C GLU A 73 -21.68 12.78 2.57
N SER A 74 -20.77 13.38 1.80
CA SER A 74 -20.75 14.83 1.55
C SER A 74 -22.04 15.32 0.89
N PHE A 75 -22.65 14.49 0.04
CA PHE A 75 -23.98 14.76 -0.54
C PHE A 75 -25.16 14.47 0.40
N SER A 76 -24.90 14.09 1.65
CA SER A 76 -25.92 13.81 2.67
C SER A 76 -25.93 14.82 3.83
N ASN A 77 -25.26 15.97 3.69
CA ASN A 77 -25.04 16.98 4.75
C ASN A 77 -24.16 16.50 5.92
N ALA A 78 -23.33 15.48 5.72
CA ALA A 78 -22.29 15.09 6.67
C ALA A 78 -20.92 15.43 6.05
N PRO A 79 -19.97 16.01 6.80
CA PRO A 79 -18.61 16.11 6.31
C PRO A 79 -18.09 14.70 6.06
N GLY A 80 -17.64 14.40 4.84
CA GLY A 80 -16.96 13.14 4.55
C GLY A 80 -15.74 13.01 5.45
N THR A 81 -15.66 11.95 6.24
CA THR A 81 -14.48 11.68 7.08
C THR A 81 -13.55 10.71 6.38
N THR A 82 -12.26 11.03 6.37
CA THR A 82 -11.22 10.20 5.77
C THR A 82 -9.97 10.20 6.66
N SER A 83 -9.24 9.08 6.72
CA SER A 83 -7.93 9.02 7.41
C SER A 83 -6.79 9.56 6.55
N TRP A 84 -7.09 9.99 5.33
CA TRP A 84 -6.13 10.53 4.38
C TRP A 84 -5.92 12.03 4.60
N THR A 85 -4.66 12.44 4.60
CA THR A 85 -4.28 13.86 4.56
C THR A 85 -3.95 14.25 3.13
N PHE A 86 -4.27 15.48 2.74
CA PHE A 86 -3.96 16.02 1.42
C PHE A 86 -3.10 17.27 1.57
N ASP A 87 -1.92 17.27 0.94
CA ASP A 87 -1.03 18.44 0.89
C ASP A 87 -0.33 18.49 -0.47
N ALA A 88 -0.34 19.68 -1.08
CA ALA A 88 0.35 19.98 -2.34
C ALA A 88 0.14 18.93 -3.47
N GLY A 89 -1.08 18.41 -3.63
CA GLY A 89 -1.40 17.43 -4.69
C GLY A 89 -1.07 15.97 -4.34
N VAL A 90 -0.73 15.68 -3.08
CA VAL A 90 -0.37 14.33 -2.62
C VAL A 90 -1.26 13.93 -1.45
N TYR A 91 -1.85 12.76 -1.56
CA TYR A 91 -2.53 12.08 -0.46
C TYR A 91 -1.54 11.28 0.35
N ARG A 92 -1.59 11.41 1.67
CA ARG A 92 -0.74 10.65 2.58
C ARG A 92 -1.57 9.92 3.62
N HIS A 93 -1.23 8.65 3.81
CA HIS A 93 -1.68 7.86 4.94
C HIS A 93 -0.44 7.28 5.62
N GLU A 94 -0.24 7.69 6.87
CA GLU A 94 0.80 7.12 7.74
C GLU A 94 0.20 5.91 8.46
N ALA A 95 0.92 4.80 8.41
CA ALA A 95 0.60 3.61 9.18
C ALA A 95 1.82 3.26 10.04
N THR A 96 1.59 3.11 11.33
CA THR A 96 2.56 2.45 12.19
C THR A 96 2.30 0.96 12.14
N THR A 97 3.27 0.19 11.66
CA THR A 97 3.22 -1.28 11.68
C THR A 97 4.26 -1.80 12.66
N ASP A 98 3.88 -2.79 13.47
CA ASP A 98 4.82 -3.54 14.30
C ASP A 98 5.49 -4.61 13.42
N ALA A 99 6.83 -4.57 13.27
CA ALA A 99 7.57 -5.55 12.45
C ALA A 99 8.44 -6.54 13.29
N GLY A 100 8.46 -6.43 14.63
CA GLY A 100 9.54 -7.01 15.44
C GLY A 100 9.26 -8.33 16.18
N VAL A 101 10.28 -9.21 16.21
CA VAL A 101 10.52 -10.26 17.24
C VAL A 101 10.78 -9.61 18.61
N TYR A 102 11.40 -8.43 18.59
CA TYR A 102 11.60 -7.58 19.75
C TYR A 102 10.47 -6.56 19.81
N ARG A 103 9.71 -6.62 20.90
CA ARG A 103 8.37 -6.06 21.10
C ARG A 103 8.22 -4.53 21.05
N HIS A 104 9.17 -3.77 20.49
CA HIS A 104 9.31 -2.35 20.86
C HIS A 104 9.69 -1.32 19.79
N GLU A 105 9.85 -1.64 18.50
CA GLU A 105 10.32 -0.63 17.54
C GLU A 105 9.37 -0.50 16.32
N ALA A 106 8.75 0.68 16.24
CA ALA A 106 7.75 1.03 15.24
C ALA A 106 8.39 1.16 13.85
N THR A 107 7.88 0.41 12.86
CA THR A 107 8.18 0.70 11.45
C THR A 107 7.35 1.90 11.03
N THR A 108 8.00 2.90 10.45
CA THR A 108 7.28 4.01 9.82
C THR A 108 7.00 3.62 8.38
N ALA A 109 5.72 3.46 8.07
CA ALA A 109 5.27 3.18 6.72
C ALA A 109 4.32 4.28 6.26
N ALA A 110 4.49 4.71 5.02
CA ALA A 110 3.64 5.72 4.40
C ALA A 110 3.25 5.28 2.99
N VAL A 111 2.01 5.57 2.63
CA VAL A 111 1.57 5.52 1.24
C VAL A 111 1.27 6.93 0.78
N GLU A 112 1.90 7.31 -0.32
CA GLU A 112 1.66 8.54 -1.04
C GLU A 112 0.87 8.22 -2.31
N LEU A 113 -0.21 8.97 -2.59
CA LEU A 113 -0.92 8.86 -3.86
C LEU A 113 -1.01 10.21 -4.55
N ARG A 114 -0.78 10.18 -5.87
CA ARG A 114 -1.13 11.28 -6.76
C ARG A 114 -2.38 10.90 -7.53
N ALA A 115 -3.34 11.81 -7.58
CA ALA A 115 -4.55 11.65 -8.37
C ALA A 115 -4.41 12.37 -9.71
N PHE A 116 -5.03 11.83 -10.75
CA PHE A 116 -5.01 12.37 -12.10
C PHE A 116 -6.40 12.35 -12.71
N ALA A 117 -6.71 13.39 -13.48
CA ALA A 117 -7.83 13.39 -14.40
C ALA A 117 -7.68 12.26 -15.44
N PRO A 118 -8.77 11.82 -16.09
CA PRO A 118 -8.69 10.85 -17.18
C PRO A 118 -7.83 11.30 -18.39
N SER A 119 -7.58 12.61 -18.51
CA SER A 119 -6.65 13.19 -19.48
C SER A 119 -5.17 12.97 -19.12
N GLY A 120 -4.90 12.48 -17.91
CA GLY A 120 -3.58 12.29 -17.33
C GLY A 120 -3.02 13.51 -16.60
N GLU A 121 -3.79 14.60 -16.50
CA GLU A 121 -3.42 15.82 -15.77
C GLU A 121 -3.47 15.60 -14.25
N PRO A 122 -2.45 16.02 -13.47
CA PRO A 122 -2.49 15.90 -12.01
C PRO A 122 -3.63 16.73 -11.39
N LEU A 123 -4.36 16.12 -10.45
CA LEU A 123 -5.34 16.82 -9.63
C LEU A 123 -4.64 17.47 -8.44
N THR A 124 -4.76 18.79 -8.35
CA THR A 124 -4.10 19.62 -7.33
C THR A 124 -5.03 20.06 -6.20
N HIS A 125 -6.30 19.64 -6.24
CA HIS A 125 -7.34 19.94 -5.24
C HIS A 125 -7.79 18.66 -4.56
N ASN A 126 -8.31 18.78 -3.33
CA ASN A 126 -8.68 17.63 -2.53
C ASN A 126 -9.98 17.00 -3.07
N ILE A 127 -9.89 15.82 -3.70
CA ILE A 127 -11.02 15.04 -4.21
C ILE A 127 -12.03 14.62 -3.15
N PHE A 128 -11.68 14.64 -1.85
CA PHE A 128 -12.61 14.34 -0.75
C PHE A 128 -13.46 15.54 -0.33
N GLU A 129 -13.09 16.76 -0.73
CA GLU A 129 -13.78 17.98 -0.32
C GLU A 129 -14.85 18.39 -1.33
N LEU A 130 -16.09 18.54 -0.86
CA LEU A 130 -17.20 19.00 -1.70
C LEU A 130 -16.90 20.37 -2.36
N GLU A 131 -16.21 21.25 -1.65
CA GLU A 131 -15.83 22.59 -2.13
C GLU A 131 -14.90 22.54 -3.36
N SER A 132 -14.12 21.45 -3.53
CA SER A 132 -13.34 21.23 -4.74
C SER A 132 -14.20 21.04 -5.98
N TYR A 133 -15.48 20.66 -5.83
CA TYR A 133 -16.41 20.44 -6.93
C TYR A 133 -17.45 21.56 -7.04
N LEU A 134 -17.99 22.04 -5.92
CA LEU A 134 -19.09 23.00 -5.87
C LEU A 134 -18.83 23.98 -4.71
N VAL A 135 -18.51 25.23 -5.02
CA VAL A 135 -18.18 26.26 -4.02
C VAL A 135 -19.46 26.77 -3.37
N GLY A 136 -19.46 26.94 -2.04
CA GLY A 136 -20.64 27.41 -1.31
C GLY A 136 -21.83 26.44 -1.34
N ALA A 137 -21.57 25.14 -1.56
CA ALA A 137 -22.62 24.14 -1.74
C ALA A 137 -23.56 24.04 -0.53
N THR A 138 -24.86 24.09 -0.82
CA THR A 138 -25.95 23.87 0.14
C THR A 138 -26.79 22.70 -0.36
N VAL A 139 -26.82 21.61 0.42
CA VAL A 139 -27.51 20.37 0.05
C VAL A 139 -28.89 20.31 0.71
N THR A 140 -29.92 20.11 -0.10
CA THR A 140 -31.30 19.82 0.32
C THR A 140 -31.70 18.43 -0.16
N ARG A 141 -32.55 17.74 0.61
CA ARG A 141 -33.01 16.38 0.30
C ARG A 141 -34.52 16.27 0.39
N GLU A 142 -35.13 15.78 -0.68
CA GLU A 142 -36.56 15.50 -0.76
C GLU A 142 -36.76 14.05 -1.22
N GLY A 143 -36.93 13.13 -0.25
CA GLY A 143 -36.96 11.69 -0.52
C GLY A 143 -35.62 11.19 -1.06
N ASP A 144 -35.65 10.59 -2.25
CA ASP A 144 -34.47 10.05 -2.93
C ASP A 144 -33.76 11.06 -3.85
N VAL A 145 -34.28 12.29 -3.92
CA VAL A 145 -33.68 13.36 -4.72
C VAL A 145 -32.85 14.27 -3.82
N VAL A 146 -31.60 14.49 -4.20
CA VAL A 146 -30.70 15.47 -3.59
C VAL A 146 -30.60 16.67 -4.52
N SER A 147 -30.78 17.88 -4.00
CA SER A 147 -30.59 19.14 -4.74
C SER A 147 -29.47 19.93 -4.09
N ILE A 148 -28.49 20.37 -4.87
CA ILE A 148 -27.30 21.06 -4.39
C ILE A 148 -27.26 22.42 -5.05
N ALA A 149 -27.64 23.45 -4.31
CA ALA A 149 -27.39 24.83 -4.73
C ALA A 149 -25.92 25.17 -4.44
N TYR A 150 -25.28 25.95 -5.31
CA TYR A 150 -23.88 26.35 -5.14
C TYR A 150 -23.67 27.75 -5.71
N ASP A 151 -22.60 28.43 -5.31
CA ASP A 151 -22.29 29.78 -5.76
C ASP A 151 -21.60 29.77 -7.13
N GLU A 152 -20.61 28.90 -7.30
CA GLU A 152 -19.89 28.69 -8.56
C GLU A 152 -19.34 27.25 -8.69
N PRO A 153 -19.10 26.76 -9.93
CA PRO A 153 -18.46 25.48 -10.14
C PRO A 153 -17.03 25.47 -9.61
N GLY A 154 -16.66 24.42 -8.88
CA GLY A 154 -15.30 24.20 -8.39
C GLY A 154 -14.36 23.64 -9.47
N PRO A 155 -13.05 23.61 -9.19
CA PRO A 155 -12.03 23.15 -10.14
C PRO A 155 -12.18 21.70 -10.58
N LEU A 156 -12.84 20.85 -9.78
CA LEU A 156 -13.05 19.43 -10.08
C LEU A 156 -14.46 19.12 -10.58
N VAL A 157 -15.32 20.12 -10.81
CA VAL A 157 -16.75 19.93 -11.12
C VAL A 157 -17.02 18.98 -12.28
N GLU A 158 -16.19 19.02 -13.32
CA GLU A 158 -16.33 18.17 -14.51
C GLU A 158 -16.24 16.67 -14.17
N HIS A 159 -15.50 16.32 -13.12
CA HIS A 159 -15.32 14.94 -12.69
C HIS A 159 -16.60 14.33 -12.09
N LEU A 160 -17.58 15.16 -11.67
CA LEU A 160 -18.90 14.67 -11.28
C LEU A 160 -19.70 14.11 -12.47
N GLY A 161 -19.30 14.38 -13.72
CA GLY A 161 -19.95 13.85 -14.91
C GLY A 161 -21.09 14.72 -15.48
N PHE A 162 -21.31 15.92 -14.92
CA PHE A 162 -22.32 16.88 -15.39
C PHE A 162 -21.76 17.96 -16.33
N GLY A 163 -20.46 17.88 -16.66
CA GLY A 163 -19.76 18.87 -17.48
C GLY A 163 -19.22 20.07 -16.69
N PRO A 164 -18.59 21.05 -17.37
CA PRO A 164 -17.94 22.21 -16.72
C PRO A 164 -18.88 23.18 -16.02
N THR A 165 -20.13 23.20 -16.49
CA THR A 165 -21.15 24.15 -16.04
C THR A 165 -22.44 23.36 -15.79
N PRO A 166 -22.50 22.59 -14.68
CA PRO A 166 -23.73 21.91 -14.32
C PRO A 166 -24.88 22.92 -14.12
N ASP A 167 -26.11 22.43 -14.12
CA ASP A 167 -27.26 23.24 -13.72
C ASP A 167 -27.13 23.63 -12.23
N ASN A 168 -27.77 24.73 -11.85
CA ASN A 168 -27.84 25.21 -10.47
C ASN A 168 -29.31 25.47 -10.08
N PRO A 169 -29.89 24.73 -9.12
CA PRO A 169 -29.25 23.67 -8.32
C PRO A 169 -28.92 22.42 -9.15
N LEU A 170 -27.86 21.71 -8.77
CA LEU A 170 -27.54 20.38 -9.28
C LEU A 170 -28.51 19.37 -8.65
N VAL A 171 -29.30 18.69 -9.47
CA VAL A 171 -30.28 17.70 -9.00
C VAL A 171 -29.75 16.29 -9.25
N ILE A 172 -29.60 15.52 -8.18
CA ILE A 172 -29.07 14.17 -8.19
C ILE A 172 -30.19 13.21 -7.75
N GLY A 173 -30.71 12.42 -8.68
CA GLY A 173 -31.53 11.25 -8.42
C GLY A 173 -30.69 9.96 -8.46
N SER A 174 -31.36 8.81 -8.40
CA SER A 174 -30.67 7.51 -8.39
C SER A 174 -29.85 7.25 -9.66
N GLY A 175 -30.35 7.65 -10.83
CA GLY A 175 -29.62 7.47 -12.10
C GLY A 175 -28.38 8.38 -12.20
N GLU A 176 -28.47 9.57 -11.62
CA GLU A 176 -27.35 10.53 -11.57
C GLU A 176 -26.26 10.07 -10.59
N VAL A 177 -26.61 9.37 -9.50
CA VAL A 177 -25.63 8.75 -8.60
C VAL A 177 -24.75 7.75 -9.35
N ASP A 178 -25.36 6.85 -10.13
CA ASP A 178 -24.60 5.85 -10.90
C ASP A 178 -23.67 6.52 -11.92
N SER A 179 -24.16 7.56 -12.61
CA SER A 179 -23.35 8.33 -13.56
C SER A 179 -22.19 9.06 -12.88
N MET A 180 -22.43 9.64 -11.71
CA MET A 180 -21.43 10.33 -10.92
C MET A 180 -20.37 9.36 -10.40
N GLN A 181 -20.77 8.20 -9.86
CA GLN A 181 -19.85 7.14 -9.45
C GLN A 181 -19.02 6.63 -10.62
N ALA A 182 -19.63 6.41 -11.79
CA ALA A 182 -18.92 6.01 -12.99
C ALA A 182 -17.92 7.09 -13.44
N SER A 183 -18.28 8.37 -13.34
CA SER A 183 -17.40 9.47 -13.74
C SER A 183 -16.20 9.62 -12.79
N LEU A 184 -16.46 9.63 -11.48
CA LEU A 184 -15.43 9.73 -10.44
C LEU A 184 -14.53 8.49 -10.40
N GLY A 185 -15.08 7.31 -10.71
CA GLY A 185 -14.33 6.07 -10.84
C GLY A 185 -13.25 6.11 -11.93
N ARG A 186 -13.31 7.05 -12.88
CA ARG A 186 -12.28 7.26 -13.91
C ARG A 186 -11.08 8.08 -13.44
N ILE A 187 -11.14 8.68 -12.25
CA ILE A 187 -9.96 9.31 -11.65
C ILE A 187 -8.90 8.23 -11.51
N GLU A 188 -7.70 8.53 -11.98
CA GLU A 188 -6.56 7.63 -11.88
C GLU A 188 -5.74 7.99 -10.65
N VAL A 189 -5.14 6.98 -10.02
CA VAL A 189 -4.19 7.14 -8.92
C VAL A 189 -2.88 6.44 -9.24
N GLU A 190 -1.78 7.04 -8.80
CA GLU A 190 -0.44 6.47 -8.86
C GLU A 190 0.11 6.37 -7.43
N PRO A 191 -0.04 5.21 -6.76
CA PRO A 191 0.46 5.03 -5.42
C PRO A 191 1.96 4.70 -5.40
N THR A 192 2.63 5.29 -4.40
CA THR A 192 3.99 4.97 -3.98
C THR A 192 3.94 4.57 -2.52
N ALA A 193 4.50 3.40 -2.21
CA ALA A 193 4.62 2.92 -0.84
C ALA A 193 6.09 3.02 -0.42
N VAL A 194 6.31 3.60 0.75
CA VAL A 194 7.63 3.76 1.37
C VAL A 194 7.56 3.17 2.77
N ALA A 195 8.52 2.31 3.08
CA ALA A 195 8.74 1.80 4.42
C ALA A 195 10.24 1.78 4.68
N PHE A 196 10.63 2.17 5.89
CA PHE A 196 12.01 2.08 6.32
C PHE A 196 12.01 1.72 7.80
N ALA A 197 13.04 0.97 8.21
CA ALA A 197 13.37 0.86 9.62
C ALA A 197 14.87 0.95 9.79
N VAL A 198 15.26 1.71 10.81
CA VAL A 198 16.65 1.82 11.26
C VAL A 198 16.68 1.27 12.67
N THR A 199 17.15 0.05 12.82
CA THR A 199 17.45 -0.54 14.13
C THR A 199 18.97 -0.53 14.33
N PRO A 200 19.47 -0.73 15.57
CA PRO A 200 20.90 -0.90 15.80
C PRO A 200 21.53 -2.08 15.03
N GLU A 201 20.71 -3.02 14.58
CA GLU A 201 21.14 -4.30 14.01
C GLU A 201 20.87 -4.41 12.50
N LEU A 202 19.88 -3.67 11.99
CA LEU A 202 19.46 -3.70 10.59
C LEU A 202 19.05 -2.31 10.11
N ASP A 203 19.63 -1.90 8.99
CA ASP A 203 19.17 -0.77 8.19
C ASP A 203 18.50 -1.31 6.93
N TRP A 204 17.25 -0.94 6.68
CA TRP A 204 16.59 -1.25 5.42
C TRP A 204 15.69 -0.11 4.93
N ASP A 205 15.70 0.06 3.61
CA ASP A 205 14.81 0.96 2.86
C ASP A 205 14.02 0.10 1.87
N PHE A 206 12.71 0.34 1.85
CA PHE A 206 11.78 -0.23 0.90
C PHE A 206 10.98 0.88 0.26
N ARG A 207 11.06 0.92 -1.07
CA ARG A 207 10.25 1.79 -1.89
C ARG A 207 9.73 1.02 -3.08
N MET A 208 8.40 1.01 -3.23
CA MET A 208 7.73 0.49 -4.41
C MET A 208 6.75 1.51 -4.96
N ARG A 209 6.54 1.45 -6.27
CA ARG A 209 5.51 2.22 -6.97
C ARG A 209 4.66 1.28 -7.80
N SER A 210 3.45 1.70 -8.12
CA SER A 210 2.66 1.02 -9.13
C SER A 210 2.45 1.93 -10.34
N GLY A 211 1.99 1.35 -11.45
CA GLY A 211 1.45 2.14 -12.55
C GLY A 211 0.14 2.84 -12.17
N ARG A 212 -0.30 3.78 -13.02
CA ARG A 212 -1.61 4.41 -12.87
C ARG A 212 -2.72 3.37 -12.96
N THR A 213 -3.70 3.51 -12.07
CA THR A 213 -4.91 2.68 -12.05
C THR A 213 -6.12 3.53 -11.73
N SER A 214 -7.29 3.16 -12.23
CA SER A 214 -8.52 3.91 -11.95
C SER A 214 -9.09 3.57 -10.57
N LEU A 215 -9.79 4.51 -9.95
CA LEU A 215 -10.51 4.24 -8.69
C LEU A 215 -11.53 3.11 -8.85
N ALA A 216 -12.21 3.04 -10.00
CA ALA A 216 -13.14 1.95 -10.31
C ALA A 216 -12.41 0.59 -10.40
N SER A 217 -11.25 0.53 -11.05
CA SER A 217 -10.41 -0.67 -11.12
C SER A 217 -10.04 -1.19 -9.73
N LEU A 218 -9.60 -0.28 -8.84
CA LEU A 218 -9.25 -0.63 -7.46
C LEU A 218 -10.46 -1.14 -6.67
N GLN A 219 -11.62 -0.53 -6.83
CA GLN A 219 -12.87 -0.96 -6.18
C GLN A 219 -13.36 -2.34 -6.65
N LEU A 220 -13.14 -2.65 -7.93
CA LEU A 220 -13.44 -3.96 -8.51
C LEU A 220 -12.41 -5.03 -8.13
N GLY A 221 -11.35 -4.66 -7.41
CA GLY A 221 -10.30 -5.57 -6.97
C GLY A 221 -9.36 -5.99 -8.11
N GLU A 222 -9.17 -5.14 -9.13
CA GLU A 222 -8.13 -5.36 -10.12
C GLU A 222 -6.74 -5.40 -9.47
N LEU A 223 -5.84 -6.20 -10.05
CA LEU A 223 -4.48 -6.36 -9.54
C LEU A 223 -3.67 -5.09 -9.81
N LEU A 224 -3.12 -4.54 -8.74
CA LEU A 224 -2.09 -3.53 -8.74
C LEU A 224 -0.71 -4.21 -8.82
N THR A 225 -0.01 -3.99 -9.92
CA THR A 225 1.37 -4.47 -10.08
C THR A 225 2.34 -3.47 -9.47
N TRP A 226 3.22 -3.96 -8.61
CA TRP A 226 4.23 -3.15 -7.94
C TRP A 226 5.60 -3.34 -8.60
N GLU A 227 6.26 -2.22 -8.88
CA GLU A 227 7.66 -2.15 -9.27
C GLU A 227 8.47 -1.74 -8.03
N ILE A 228 9.54 -2.49 -7.74
CA ILE A 228 10.54 -2.04 -6.78
C ILE A 228 11.32 -0.88 -7.38
N ILE A 229 11.39 0.21 -6.61
CA ILE A 229 12.35 1.28 -6.86
C ILE A 229 13.64 0.98 -6.10
N GLU A 230 13.51 0.62 -4.83
CA GLU A 230 14.63 0.42 -3.92
C GLU A 230 14.24 -0.60 -2.87
N VAL A 231 15.04 -1.65 -2.73
CA VAL A 231 14.93 -2.59 -1.61
C VAL A 231 16.34 -3.05 -1.25
N ASN A 232 16.85 -2.53 -0.14
CA ASN A 232 18.18 -2.84 0.37
C ASN A 232 18.07 -3.15 1.86
N ALA A 233 18.82 -4.13 2.33
CA ALA A 233 18.98 -4.37 3.76
C ALA A 233 20.46 -4.54 4.09
N ARG A 234 20.90 -3.99 5.21
CA ARG A 234 22.29 -4.04 5.67
C ARG A 234 22.37 -4.33 7.14
N ARG A 235 23.25 -5.27 7.50
CA ARG A 235 23.57 -5.62 8.89
C ARG A 235 25.04 -5.35 9.16
N GLU A 236 25.32 -4.25 9.84
CA GLU A 236 26.68 -3.74 10.03
C GLU A 236 27.55 -4.69 10.88
N ALA A 237 26.98 -5.32 11.91
CA ALA A 237 27.71 -6.20 12.82
C ALA A 237 28.36 -7.40 12.12
N LEU A 238 27.78 -7.87 11.01
CA LEU A 238 28.27 -9.00 10.21
C LEU A 238 28.83 -8.55 8.84
N ASP A 239 28.92 -7.25 8.59
CA ASP A 239 29.25 -6.67 7.28
C ASP A 239 28.39 -7.27 6.14
N GLN A 240 27.12 -7.55 6.42
CA GLN A 240 26.20 -8.18 5.48
C GLN A 240 25.39 -7.15 4.70
N THR A 241 25.17 -7.44 3.42
CA THR A 241 24.29 -6.69 2.53
C THR A 241 23.38 -7.66 1.78
N LEU A 242 22.08 -7.40 1.79
CA LEU A 242 21.06 -8.09 1.02
C LEU A 242 20.60 -7.19 -0.14
N THR A 243 20.67 -7.71 -1.36
CA THR A 243 20.25 -7.01 -2.59
C THR A 243 19.15 -7.81 -3.29
N THR A 244 18.04 -7.16 -3.62
CA THR A 244 16.98 -7.76 -4.43
C THR A 244 17.42 -7.91 -5.89
N GLU A 245 17.26 -9.11 -6.45
CA GLU A 245 17.62 -9.43 -7.84
C GLU A 245 16.41 -9.42 -8.78
N ALA A 246 15.29 -9.98 -8.33
CA ALA A 246 14.04 -10.03 -9.09
C ALA A 246 12.85 -9.75 -8.19
N TRP A 247 11.83 -9.10 -8.75
CA TRP A 247 10.59 -8.76 -8.06
C TRP A 247 9.39 -8.94 -8.97
N GLU A 248 8.49 -9.82 -8.56
CA GLU A 248 7.21 -10.03 -9.21
C GLU A 248 6.14 -10.08 -8.13
N VAL A 249 5.79 -8.94 -7.54
CA VAL A 249 4.72 -8.87 -6.54
C VAL A 249 3.54 -8.07 -7.06
N HIS A 250 2.35 -8.62 -6.85
CA HIS A 250 1.08 -8.00 -7.19
C HIS A 250 0.16 -8.01 -5.97
N SER A 251 -0.63 -6.94 -5.81
CA SER A 251 -1.67 -6.86 -4.79
C SER A 251 -3.03 -6.53 -5.40
N SER A 252 -4.12 -6.84 -4.71
CA SER A 252 -5.47 -6.41 -5.02
C SER A 252 -6.25 -6.22 -3.73
N ALA A 253 -7.53 -5.87 -3.86
CA ALA A 253 -8.46 -5.78 -2.74
C ALA A 253 -8.66 -7.07 -1.94
N THR A 254 -8.17 -8.21 -2.43
CA THR A 254 -8.36 -9.51 -1.76
C THR A 254 -7.09 -10.35 -1.70
N LYS A 255 -6.04 -9.99 -2.44
CA LYS A 255 -4.89 -10.88 -2.65
C LYS A 255 -3.58 -10.12 -2.68
N VAL A 256 -2.54 -10.71 -2.09
CA VAL A 256 -1.14 -10.40 -2.41
C VAL A 256 -0.52 -11.69 -2.88
N GLY A 257 0.30 -11.63 -3.92
CA GLY A 257 0.97 -12.80 -4.44
C GLY A 257 2.22 -12.47 -5.22
N GLY A 258 2.99 -13.52 -5.49
CA GLY A 258 4.18 -13.44 -6.32
C GLY A 258 5.45 -13.78 -5.56
N TYR A 259 6.60 -13.27 -5.99
CA TYR A 259 7.87 -13.62 -5.38
C TYR A 259 8.92 -12.52 -5.52
N THR A 260 9.96 -12.65 -4.71
CA THR A 260 11.22 -11.91 -4.86
C THR A 260 12.40 -12.85 -4.75
N THR A 261 13.48 -12.58 -5.49
CA THR A 261 14.77 -13.23 -5.26
C THR A 261 15.79 -12.20 -4.81
N PHE A 262 16.77 -12.64 -4.02
CA PHE A 262 17.77 -11.76 -3.44
C PHE A 262 19.10 -12.50 -3.27
N THR A 263 20.17 -11.74 -3.17
CA THR A 263 21.50 -12.25 -2.81
C THR A 263 21.98 -11.56 -1.54
N VAL A 264 22.60 -12.32 -0.65
CA VAL A 264 23.30 -11.84 0.54
C VAL A 264 24.79 -12.00 0.34
N THR A 265 25.53 -10.92 0.58
CA THR A 265 26.99 -10.88 0.56
C THR A 265 27.52 -10.38 1.90
N GLY A 266 28.74 -10.79 2.27
CA GLY A 266 29.30 -10.55 3.61
C GLY A 266 28.98 -11.68 4.57
N GLY A 267 29.21 -11.48 5.87
CA GLY A 267 29.02 -12.51 6.89
C GLY A 267 29.95 -13.71 6.72
N LEU A 268 29.44 -14.90 7.03
CA LEU A 268 30.21 -16.15 6.99
C LEU A 268 30.42 -16.67 5.57
N PHE A 269 29.39 -16.54 4.74
CA PHE A 269 29.40 -16.99 3.34
C PHE A 269 28.26 -16.30 2.57
N PRO A 270 28.45 -16.07 1.26
CA PRO A 270 27.39 -15.54 0.41
C PRO A 270 26.34 -16.62 0.11
N TYR A 271 25.09 -16.20 -0.03
CA TYR A 271 23.98 -17.08 -0.41
C TYR A 271 22.93 -16.31 -1.21
N ARG A 272 22.14 -17.03 -2.00
CA ARG A 272 20.94 -16.51 -2.65
C ARG A 272 19.71 -17.02 -1.91
N GLY A 273 18.64 -16.26 -1.98
CA GLY A 273 17.35 -16.77 -1.58
C GLY A 273 16.19 -16.30 -2.45
N ARG A 274 15.06 -16.97 -2.25
CA ARG A 274 13.76 -16.66 -2.83
C ARG A 274 12.76 -16.52 -1.69
N ILE A 275 11.92 -15.50 -1.76
CA ILE A 275 10.73 -15.36 -0.93
C ILE A 275 9.50 -15.46 -1.84
N ASP A 276 8.67 -16.46 -1.59
CA ASP A 276 7.35 -16.59 -2.21
C ASP A 276 6.28 -15.99 -1.30
N PHE A 277 5.51 -15.06 -1.84
CA PHE A 277 4.36 -14.46 -1.17
C PHE A 277 3.12 -15.27 -1.53
N ILE A 278 2.67 -16.07 -0.56
CA ILE A 278 1.52 -16.94 -0.74
C ILE A 278 0.32 -16.34 0.00
N GLU A 279 -0.82 -16.41 -0.66
CA GLU A 279 -2.08 -15.93 -0.14
C GLU A 279 -2.56 -16.80 1.02
N VAL A 280 -2.65 -16.19 2.20
CA VAL A 280 -3.56 -16.61 3.27
C VAL A 280 -4.52 -15.44 3.48
N PRO A 281 -5.84 -15.64 3.64
CA PRO A 281 -6.77 -14.51 3.76
C PRO A 281 -6.29 -13.52 4.83
N PHE A 282 -6.01 -12.28 4.42
CA PHE A 282 -5.54 -11.18 5.26
C PHE A 282 -4.16 -11.38 5.92
N VAL A 283 -3.37 -12.37 5.49
CA VAL A 283 -2.01 -12.63 5.99
C VAL A 283 -1.09 -12.90 4.81
N VAL A 284 -0.08 -12.06 4.63
CA VAL A 284 1.03 -12.35 3.73
C VAL A 284 1.93 -13.36 4.43
N ARG A 285 2.21 -14.49 3.78
CA ARG A 285 3.22 -15.45 4.24
C ARG A 285 4.37 -15.48 3.26
N ALA A 286 5.58 -15.28 3.78
CA ALA A 286 6.84 -15.49 3.07
C ALA A 286 7.34 -16.93 3.27
N GLU A 287 7.33 -17.75 2.21
CA GLU A 287 8.10 -19.01 2.17
C GLU A 287 9.48 -18.74 1.61
N ARG A 288 10.52 -19.38 2.19
CA ARG A 288 11.92 -19.03 1.88
C ARG A 288 12.71 -20.25 1.46
N GLU A 289 13.43 -20.10 0.36
CA GLU A 289 14.40 -21.09 -0.12
C GLU A 289 15.75 -20.39 -0.18
N LEU A 290 16.79 -21.00 0.40
CA LEU A 290 18.16 -20.48 0.38
C LEU A 290 19.09 -21.46 -0.35
N GLU A 291 20.08 -20.91 -1.06
CA GLU A 291 21.10 -21.69 -1.75
C GLU A 291 22.48 -21.02 -1.63
N CYS A 292 23.52 -21.84 -1.50
CA CYS A 292 24.91 -21.38 -1.50
C CYS A 292 25.31 -20.78 -2.86
N LEU A 293 26.17 -19.76 -2.84
CA LEU A 293 26.74 -19.11 -4.04
C LEU A 293 28.16 -19.55 -4.37
#